data_AF-A0A940L5S3-F1
#
_entry.id   AF-A0A940L5S3-F1
#
_cell.length_a   1.000
_cell.length_b   1.000
_cell.length_c   1.000
_cell.angle_alpha   90.00
_cell.angle_beta   90.00
_cell.angle_gamma   90.00
#
_symmetry.space_group_name_H-M   'P 1'
#
loop_
_entity.id
_entity.type
_entity.pdbx_description
1 polymer ?
#
loop_
_entity_poly.entity_id
_entity_poly.type
_entity_poly.pdbx_seq_one_letter_code
_entity_poly.pdbx_strand_id
1 'polypeptide(L)'
;MFKSWKWFGVGILAVAISAVAAEQILYQTSGLSKFILKTDKDNLRIVDRTIQDYHVLRGSGDQFDTIYLVDSQLNRRYSLDVDGVFGNLKWSVRTGDKLQYPLWNKAEVATLIDVDENYNLVVTGLEQCCGAMTGYRIYDVTNGNLILSFNSFSQNPVVTHPFVVEVPNSALAPRFLGVVSADSTRDQDFQTATEGMVQTVLVKFGSKTQFYQRLQIDMKVADGFAPSVMSVILEKNPAIPDSDKIEIIDDVATLWNVDGSTDPKVIQGVQLKIVLNGGEDDKAVIIPVIQDRLSLEQATIPEGVNLRALPL
;
A
#
# COMPACT_ATOMS: atom_id res chain seq x y z
N MET A 1 -38.98 57.19 60.41
CA MET A 1 -38.24 57.85 59.32
C MET A 1 -38.40 56.98 58.09
N PHE A 2 -39.30 57.37 57.19
CA PHE A 2 -39.62 56.68 55.93
C PHE A 2 -38.53 56.94 54.87
N LYS A 3 -38.14 55.90 54.13
CA LYS A 3 -37.63 55.90 52.73
C LYS A 3 -37.09 54.49 52.44
N SER A 4 -37.36 53.81 51.34
CA SER A 4 -38.34 53.93 50.26
C SER A 4 -38.23 52.61 49.48
N TRP A 5 -39.36 51.95 49.32
CA TRP A 5 -39.61 50.79 48.47
C TRP A 5 -39.63 51.21 46.99
N LYS A 6 -39.18 50.33 46.06
CA LYS A 6 -39.52 50.23 44.61
C LYS A 6 -38.34 49.61 43.82
N TRP A 7 -38.40 48.62 42.92
CA TRP A 7 -39.40 47.80 42.19
C TRP A 7 -38.72 46.44 41.86
N PHE A 8 -39.38 45.29 41.98
CA PHE A 8 -40.02 44.49 40.90
C PHE A 8 -39.31 44.47 39.52
N GLY A 9 -38.95 43.25 39.07
CA GLY A 9 -38.52 42.95 37.71
C GLY A 9 -38.15 41.48 37.51
N VAL A 10 -39.17 40.62 37.34
CA VAL A 10 -39.06 39.23 36.86
C VAL A 10 -38.82 39.23 35.35
N GLY A 11 -38.03 38.29 34.82
CA GLY A 11 -38.04 37.98 33.38
C GLY A 11 -36.93 37.05 32.92
N ILE A 12 -37.21 35.74 32.91
CA ILE A 12 -36.46 34.72 32.15
C ILE A 12 -36.83 34.86 30.67
N LEU A 13 -35.83 34.77 29.78
CA LEU A 13 -35.82 34.32 28.36
C LEU A 13 -34.79 35.19 27.61
N ALA A 14 -33.97 34.75 26.68
CA ALA A 14 -33.81 33.48 26.01
C ALA A 14 -32.41 33.48 25.37
N VAL A 15 -31.95 32.26 25.10
CA VAL A 15 -30.85 31.89 24.22
C VAL A 15 -30.74 32.82 23.01
N ALA A 16 -29.58 33.46 22.87
CA ALA A 16 -29.02 33.78 21.56
C ALA A 16 -27.59 33.22 21.56
N ILE A 17 -27.50 31.92 21.28
CA ILE A 17 -26.32 31.34 20.67
C ILE A 17 -26.23 32.04 19.31
N SER A 18 -25.47 33.12 19.25
CA SER A 18 -24.88 33.52 17.98
C SER A 18 -23.84 32.46 17.68
N ALA A 19 -24.28 31.41 17.00
CA ALA A 19 -23.41 30.56 16.21
C ALA A 19 -22.76 31.48 15.18
N VAL A 20 -21.62 32.05 15.55
CA VAL A 20 -20.64 32.42 14.55
C VAL A 20 -20.29 31.08 13.91
N ALA A 21 -20.87 30.82 12.75
CA ALA A 21 -20.35 29.85 11.81
C ALA A 21 -18.96 30.35 11.42
N ALA A 22 -18.01 30.19 12.33
CA ALA A 22 -16.62 30.21 11.99
C ALA A 22 -16.49 29.07 11.00
N GLU A 23 -16.17 29.40 9.76
CA GLU A 23 -15.47 28.49 8.88
C GLU A 23 -14.28 27.97 9.68
N GLN A 24 -14.44 26.82 10.33
CA GLN A 24 -13.34 26.15 11.00
C GLN A 24 -12.42 25.66 9.88
N ILE A 25 -11.50 26.53 9.48
CA ILE A 25 -10.28 26.10 8.84
C ILE A 25 -9.57 25.27 9.92
N LEU A 26 -9.66 23.94 9.81
CA LEU A 26 -8.99 23.01 10.70
C LEU A 26 -7.50 23.09 10.39
N TYR A 27 -6.78 23.96 11.10
CA TYR A 27 -5.32 23.94 11.10
C TYR A 27 -4.85 22.75 11.93
N GLN A 28 -4.36 21.71 11.25
CA GLN A 28 -3.68 20.60 11.88
C GLN A 28 -2.18 20.67 11.53
N THR A 29 -1.29 20.54 12.52
CA THR A 29 0.16 20.67 12.34
C THR A 29 0.80 19.30 12.14
N SER A 30 1.46 19.08 11.00
CA SER A 30 2.23 17.86 10.72
C SER A 30 3.62 17.87 11.37
N GLY A 31 4.24 16.68 11.45
CA GLY A 31 5.61 16.47 11.90
C GLY A 31 5.76 15.70 13.22
N LEU A 32 6.97 15.76 13.79
CA LEU A 32 7.32 15.12 15.05
C LEU A 32 6.56 15.78 16.20
N SER A 33 5.48 15.15 16.66
CA SER A 33 4.66 15.64 17.76
C SER A 33 5.22 15.24 19.13
N LYS A 34 6.07 14.21 19.21
CA LYS A 34 6.72 13.78 20.46
C LYS A 34 8.04 13.05 20.23
N PHE A 35 9.02 13.29 21.10
CA PHE A 35 10.32 12.59 21.14
C PHE A 35 10.73 12.28 22.57
N ILE A 36 11.13 11.04 22.84
CA ILE A 36 11.69 10.61 24.12
C ILE A 36 12.92 9.73 23.86
N LEU A 37 14.07 10.10 24.42
CA LEU A 37 15.23 9.22 24.59
C LEU A 37 15.23 8.69 26.02
N LYS A 38 15.30 7.36 26.20
CA LYS A 38 15.32 6.72 27.51
C LYS A 38 16.17 5.44 27.49
N THR A 39 16.52 4.97 28.68
CA THR A 39 17.06 3.63 28.87
C THR A 39 15.94 2.69 29.29
N ASP A 40 15.86 1.51 28.70
CA ASP A 40 14.85 0.51 29.05
C ASP A 40 15.30 -0.41 30.21
N LYS A 41 14.52 -1.46 30.49
CA LYS A 41 14.79 -2.39 31.59
C LYS A 41 16.02 -3.26 31.36
N ASP A 42 16.45 -3.39 30.10
CA ASP A 42 17.60 -4.19 29.67
C ASP A 42 18.84 -3.31 29.46
N ASN A 43 18.82 -2.07 29.97
CA ASN A 43 19.86 -1.05 29.80
C ASN A 43 20.09 -0.58 28.35
N LEU A 44 19.14 -0.80 27.45
CA LEU A 44 19.23 -0.36 26.06
C LEU A 44 18.71 1.07 25.92
N ARG A 45 19.41 1.89 25.12
CA ARG A 45 19.05 3.25 24.74
C ARG A 45 17.99 3.18 23.64
N ILE A 46 16.80 3.61 23.99
CA ILE A 46 15.62 3.60 23.12
C ILE A 46 15.20 5.02 22.78
N VAL A 47 14.83 5.21 21.52
CA VAL A 47 14.16 6.42 21.03
C VAL A 47 12.70 6.08 20.71
N ASP A 48 11.77 6.72 21.42
CA ASP A 48 10.34 6.73 21.10
C ASP A 48 9.99 8.05 20.37
N ARG A 49 9.34 7.95 19.20
CA ARG A 49 8.86 9.07 18.39
C ARG A 49 7.37 8.93 18.13
N THR A 50 6.63 10.03 18.24
CA THR A 50 5.27 10.13 17.70
C THR A 50 5.32 11.15 16.58
N ILE A 51 4.91 10.72 15.39
CA ILE A 51 4.83 11.52 14.18
C ILE A 51 3.35 11.64 13.84
N GLN A 52 2.91 12.85 13.54
CA GLN A 52 1.55 13.14 13.14
C GLN A 52 1.62 13.77 11.75
N ASP A 53 1.00 13.15 10.75
CA ASP A 53 1.04 13.64 9.37
C ASP A 53 -0.34 13.69 8.74
N TYR A 54 -0.47 14.53 7.71
CA TYR A 54 -1.70 14.76 6.98
C TYR A 54 -1.41 14.79 5.48
N HIS A 55 -2.20 14.06 4.71
CA HIS A 55 -2.16 14.08 3.26
C HIS A 55 -3.52 14.41 2.70
N VAL A 56 -3.56 15.33 1.73
CA VAL A 56 -4.78 15.71 1.02
C VAL A 56 -4.71 15.10 -0.37
N LEU A 57 -5.70 14.26 -0.71
CA LEU A 57 -5.81 13.64 -2.02
C LEU A 57 -7.03 14.15 -2.76
N ARG A 58 -6.96 14.15 -4.09
CA ARG A 58 -8.07 14.47 -4.98
C ARG A 58 -8.50 13.22 -5.74
N GLY A 59 -9.74 12.80 -5.52
CA GLY A 59 -10.42 11.81 -6.36
C GLY A 59 -11.18 12.48 -7.47
N SER A 60 -10.94 12.07 -8.70
CA SER A 60 -11.74 12.48 -9.86
C SER A 60 -12.95 11.55 -9.97
N GLY A 61 -14.16 12.08 -9.72
CA GLY A 61 -15.41 11.38 -9.95
C GLY A 61 -16.13 11.87 -11.21
N ASP A 62 -17.12 11.11 -11.69
CA ASP A 62 -17.85 11.39 -12.93
C ASP A 62 -18.60 12.74 -12.96
N GLN A 63 -18.88 13.33 -11.80
CA GLN A 63 -19.63 14.59 -11.70
C GLN A 63 -18.95 15.67 -10.85
N PHE A 64 -18.16 15.29 -9.84
CA PHE A 64 -17.47 16.24 -8.96
C PHE A 64 -16.14 15.65 -8.48
N ASP A 65 -15.14 16.52 -8.31
CA ASP A 65 -13.93 16.18 -7.57
C ASP A 65 -14.27 15.95 -6.09
N THR A 66 -13.77 14.86 -5.54
CA THR A 66 -13.86 14.60 -4.10
C THR A 66 -12.49 14.84 -3.49
N ILE A 67 -12.43 15.58 -2.39
CA ILE A 67 -11.19 15.76 -1.63
C ILE A 67 -11.20 14.79 -0.44
N TYR A 68 -10.08 14.12 -0.22
CA TYR A 68 -9.86 13.23 0.92
C TYR A 68 -8.73 13.77 1.78
N LEU A 69 -8.87 13.61 3.10
CA LEU A 69 -7.83 13.89 4.08
C LEU A 69 -7.47 12.59 4.79
N VAL A 70 -6.22 12.15 4.63
CA VAL A 70 -5.62 11.05 5.38
C VAL A 70 -4.87 11.67 6.56
N ASP A 71 -5.38 11.43 7.76
CA ASP A 71 -4.84 11.90 9.04
C ASP A 71 -4.19 10.71 9.75
N SER A 72 -2.89 10.79 10.02
CA SER A 72 -2.10 9.66 10.53
C SER A 72 -1.26 10.00 11.75
N GLN A 73 -1.20 9.06 12.68
CA GLN A 73 -0.38 9.12 13.88
C GLN A 73 0.48 7.85 13.96
N LEU A 74 1.78 7.99 13.72
CA LEU A 74 2.76 6.92 13.79
C LEU A 74 3.57 7.02 15.09
N ASN A 75 3.48 5.98 15.91
CA ASN A 75 4.37 5.81 17.05
C ASN A 75 5.49 4.84 16.67
N ARG A 76 6.72 5.34 16.54
CA ARG A 76 7.91 4.56 16.17
C ARG A 76 8.86 4.44 17.35
N ARG A 77 9.37 3.25 17.59
CA ARG A 77 10.40 2.92 18.57
C ARG A 77 11.56 2.26 17.87
N TYR A 78 12.78 2.71 18.16
CA TYR A 78 13.99 2.01 17.73
C TYR A 78 15.05 2.07 18.82
N SER A 79 15.91 1.05 18.86
CA SER A 79 17.07 0.99 19.75
C SER A 79 18.30 1.59 19.07
N LEU A 80 19.16 2.24 19.84
CA LEU A 80 20.48 2.71 19.39
C LEU A 80 21.56 1.66 19.58
N ASP A 81 21.24 0.57 20.29
CA ASP A 81 22.20 -0.46 20.70
C ASP A 81 21.97 -1.80 19.99
N VAL A 82 20.78 -2.03 19.44
CA VAL A 82 20.43 -3.23 18.67
C VAL A 82 19.55 -2.88 17.49
N ASP A 83 19.64 -3.68 16.43
CA ASP A 83 18.77 -3.52 15.26
C ASP A 83 17.32 -3.90 15.59
N GLY A 84 16.39 -3.02 15.23
CA GLY A 84 14.97 -3.27 15.44
C GLY A 84 14.18 -1.98 15.41
N VAL A 85 13.11 -1.98 14.61
CA VAL A 85 12.16 -0.89 14.53
C VAL A 85 10.77 -1.47 14.83
N PHE A 86 10.11 -0.89 15.82
CA PHE A 86 8.72 -1.17 16.13
C PHE A 86 7.88 0.04 15.79
N GLY A 87 6.72 -0.18 15.19
CA GLY A 87 5.83 0.89 14.81
C GLY A 87 4.38 0.53 15.07
N ASN A 88 3.60 1.50 15.53
CA ASN A 88 2.15 1.40 15.61
C ASN A 88 1.56 2.63 14.95
N LEU A 89 0.85 2.39 13.85
CA LEU A 89 0.23 3.41 13.03
C LEU A 89 -1.27 3.41 13.30
N LYS A 90 -1.83 4.59 13.54
CA LYS A 90 -3.26 4.84 13.48
C LYS A 90 -3.53 5.86 12.39
N TRP A 91 -4.59 5.68 11.61
CA TRP A 91 -4.95 6.67 10.61
C TRP A 91 -6.45 6.68 10.36
N SER A 92 -6.94 7.80 9.86
CA SER A 92 -8.33 8.01 9.50
C SER A 92 -8.43 8.77 8.19
N VAL A 93 -9.52 8.51 7.46
CA VAL A 93 -9.81 9.21 6.21
C VAL A 93 -11.10 9.99 6.37
N ARG A 94 -11.07 11.25 5.94
CA ARG A 94 -12.21 12.17 5.95
C ARG A 94 -12.44 12.76 4.56
N THR A 95 -13.66 13.23 4.30
CA THR A 95 -14.04 13.91 3.05
C THR A 95 -15.08 15.02 3.33
N GLY A 96 -15.61 15.62 2.27
CA GLY A 96 -16.52 16.76 2.28
C GLY A 96 -15.81 18.09 2.07
N ASP A 97 -16.58 19.13 1.75
CA ASP A 97 -16.07 20.47 1.41
C ASP A 97 -15.17 21.09 2.49
N LYS A 98 -15.30 20.64 3.74
CA LYS A 98 -14.49 21.06 4.90
C LYS A 98 -13.78 19.89 5.57
N LEU A 99 -13.65 18.75 4.88
CA LEU A 99 -12.97 17.53 5.38
C LEU A 99 -13.56 17.04 6.71
N GLN A 100 -14.88 17.18 6.85
CA GLN A 100 -15.63 16.98 8.09
C GLN A 100 -16.27 15.59 8.21
N TYR A 101 -16.49 14.90 7.09
CA TYR A 101 -17.18 13.62 7.09
C TYR A 101 -16.18 12.46 7.21
N PRO A 102 -16.17 11.72 8.33
CA PRO A 102 -15.32 10.54 8.44
C PRO A 102 -15.81 9.44 7.48
N LEU A 103 -14.87 8.84 6.75
CA LEU A 103 -15.12 7.67 5.92
C LEU A 103 -14.81 6.40 6.71
N TRP A 104 -13.58 6.30 7.21
CA TRP A 104 -13.12 5.12 7.95
C TRP A 104 -11.85 5.44 8.74
N ASN A 105 -11.46 4.53 9.63
CA ASN A 105 -10.21 4.59 10.38
C ASN A 105 -9.63 3.18 10.56
N LYS A 106 -8.32 3.11 10.80
CA LYS A 106 -7.57 1.87 11.00
C LYS A 106 -6.43 2.06 12.00
N ALA A 107 -5.97 0.94 12.52
CA ALA A 107 -4.74 0.85 13.29
C ALA A 107 -4.02 -0.46 12.94
N GLU A 108 -2.70 -0.42 12.78
CA GLU A 108 -1.90 -1.63 12.63
C GLU A 108 -0.45 -1.44 13.08
N VAL A 109 0.29 -2.54 13.18
CA VAL A 109 1.74 -2.51 13.37
C VAL A 109 2.36 -2.10 12.04
N ALA A 110 2.90 -0.89 11.93
CA ALA A 110 3.56 -0.35 10.74
C ALA A 110 4.57 0.71 11.16
N THR A 111 5.67 0.83 10.41
CA THR A 111 6.75 1.79 10.67
C THR A 111 6.78 2.95 9.66
N LEU A 112 5.96 2.85 8.61
CA LEU A 112 5.86 3.81 7.51
C LEU A 112 4.40 3.99 7.09
N ILE A 113 4.07 5.18 6.61
CA ILE A 113 2.84 5.48 5.90
C ILE A 113 3.17 6.43 4.75
N ASP A 114 2.60 6.17 3.58
CA ASP A 114 2.68 7.01 2.39
C ASP A 114 1.30 7.03 1.71
N VAL A 115 1.12 7.91 0.72
CA VAL A 115 -0.09 7.96 -0.09
C VAL A 115 0.24 8.04 -1.57
N ASP A 116 -0.65 7.48 -2.39
CA ASP A 116 -0.60 7.63 -3.84
C ASP A 116 -1.72 8.57 -4.28
N GLU A 117 -1.35 9.74 -4.81
CA GLU A 117 -2.31 10.73 -5.28
C GLU A 117 -2.97 10.35 -6.61
N ASN A 118 -2.25 9.67 -7.49
CA ASN A 118 -2.73 9.28 -8.81
C ASN A 118 -3.81 8.19 -8.68
N TYR A 119 -3.55 7.21 -7.82
CA TYR A 119 -4.44 6.08 -7.62
C TYR A 119 -5.29 6.18 -6.35
N ASN A 120 -5.20 7.27 -5.58
CA ASN A 120 -5.92 7.44 -4.32
C ASN A 120 -5.75 6.22 -3.39
N LEU A 121 -4.50 5.95 -3.01
CA LEU A 121 -4.13 4.83 -2.13
C LEU A 121 -3.52 5.33 -0.83
N VAL A 122 -3.71 4.57 0.25
CA VAL A 122 -2.88 4.65 1.45
C VAL A 122 -1.94 3.46 1.46
N VAL A 123 -0.64 3.71 1.59
CA VAL A 123 0.38 2.68 1.69
C VAL A 123 0.94 2.66 3.10
N THR A 124 1.13 1.46 3.63
CA THR A 124 1.71 1.26 4.96
C THR A 124 2.86 0.27 4.86
N GLY A 125 4.01 0.62 5.42
CA GLY A 125 5.20 -0.22 5.42
C GLY A 125 5.52 -0.76 6.79
N LEU A 126 6.07 -1.97 6.84
CA LEU A 126 6.66 -2.56 8.04
C LEU A 126 8.09 -2.96 7.73
N GLU A 127 9.01 -2.07 8.09
CA GLU A 127 10.45 -2.34 8.05
C GLU A 127 10.78 -3.52 8.95
N GLN A 128 11.67 -4.38 8.47
CA GLN A 128 12.16 -5.52 9.23
C GLN A 128 13.64 -5.32 9.58
N CYS A 129 14.12 -6.12 10.53
CA CYS A 129 15.54 -6.24 10.83
C CYS A 129 16.12 -7.55 10.24
N CYS A 130 17.43 -7.73 10.39
CA CYS A 130 18.11 -9.03 10.16
C CYS A 130 17.98 -9.58 8.73
N GLY A 131 17.89 -8.72 7.73
CA GLY A 131 17.87 -9.10 6.31
C GLY A 131 16.50 -9.45 5.74
N ALA A 132 15.44 -9.42 6.55
CA ALA A 132 14.08 -9.62 6.05
C ALA A 132 13.60 -8.41 5.22
N MET A 133 12.87 -8.68 4.14
CA MET A 133 12.34 -7.63 3.27
C MET A 133 11.21 -6.83 3.92
N THR A 134 11.30 -5.49 3.82
CA THR A 134 10.22 -4.57 4.18
C THR A 134 8.97 -4.86 3.37
N GLY A 135 7.89 -5.19 4.06
CA GLY A 135 6.60 -5.47 3.43
C GLY A 135 5.64 -4.29 3.56
N TYR A 136 4.91 -4.04 2.48
CA TYR A 136 3.95 -2.97 2.31
C TYR A 136 2.54 -3.53 2.10
N ARG A 137 1.54 -2.71 2.40
CA ARG A 137 0.13 -2.94 2.10
C ARG A 137 -0.47 -1.70 1.50
N ILE A 138 -1.31 -1.86 0.49
CA ILE A 138 -2.07 -0.77 -0.12
C ILE A 138 -3.57 -0.90 0.23
N TYR A 139 -4.16 0.23 0.61
CA TYR A 139 -5.58 0.37 0.94
C TYR A 139 -6.23 1.40 0.03
N ASP A 140 -7.48 1.18 -0.36
CA ASP A 140 -8.26 2.18 -1.09
C ASP A 140 -8.69 3.32 -0.15
N VAL A 141 -8.38 4.56 -0.51
CA VAL A 141 -8.76 5.76 0.24
C VAL A 141 -10.29 5.86 0.41
N THR A 142 -11.08 5.36 -0.54
CA THR A 142 -12.54 5.57 -0.53
C THR A 142 -13.27 4.75 0.54
N ASN A 143 -12.82 3.52 0.78
CA ASN A 143 -13.54 2.54 1.62
C ASN A 143 -12.64 1.83 2.65
N GLY A 144 -11.32 2.01 2.58
CA GLY A 144 -10.37 1.39 3.51
C GLY A 144 -10.18 -0.10 3.28
N ASN A 145 -10.62 -0.67 2.16
CA ASN A 145 -10.38 -2.07 1.85
C ASN A 145 -8.90 -2.29 1.56
N LEU A 146 -8.35 -3.37 2.13
CA LEU A 146 -7.03 -3.85 1.75
C LEU A 146 -7.12 -4.38 0.31
N ILE A 147 -6.27 -3.87 -0.57
CA ILE A 147 -6.21 -4.33 -1.96
C ILE A 147 -5.25 -5.52 -2.05
N LEU A 148 -3.99 -5.30 -1.68
CA LEU A 148 -2.97 -6.35 -1.60
C LEU A 148 -1.74 -5.88 -0.79
N SER A 149 -0.81 -6.81 -0.62
CA SER A 149 0.51 -6.60 -0.03
C SER A 149 1.63 -6.87 -1.04
N PHE A 150 2.79 -6.27 -0.79
CA PHE A 150 3.96 -6.36 -1.67
C PHE A 150 5.23 -6.00 -0.91
N ASN A 151 6.41 -6.41 -1.40
CA ASN A 151 7.69 -5.82 -1.07
C ASN A 151 8.07 -4.80 -2.14
N SER A 152 8.83 -3.77 -1.75
CA SER A 152 9.43 -2.87 -2.73
C SER A 152 10.74 -3.45 -3.23
N PHE A 153 10.83 -3.63 -4.55
CA PHE A 153 12.05 -4.01 -5.25
C PHE A 153 12.62 -2.84 -6.07
N SER A 154 11.94 -1.69 -6.05
CA SER A 154 12.45 -0.47 -6.67
C SER A 154 13.42 0.23 -5.74
N GLN A 155 14.33 1.01 -6.33
CA GLN A 155 15.26 1.86 -5.58
C GLN A 155 14.60 3.17 -5.11
N ASN A 156 13.28 3.29 -5.24
CA ASN A 156 12.57 4.49 -4.88
C ASN A 156 12.60 4.70 -3.36
N PRO A 157 12.98 5.90 -2.88
CA PRO A 157 13.07 6.17 -1.45
C PRO A 157 11.70 6.28 -0.77
N VAL A 158 10.64 6.48 -1.55
CA VAL A 158 9.25 6.57 -1.11
C VAL A 158 8.45 5.54 -1.91
N VAL A 159 7.65 4.72 -1.21
CA VAL A 159 6.92 3.61 -1.82
C VAL A 159 5.42 3.91 -1.75
N THR A 160 4.86 4.32 -2.88
CA THR A 160 3.46 4.75 -2.98
C THR A 160 2.55 3.72 -3.65
N HIS A 161 3.10 2.75 -4.37
CA HIS A 161 2.34 1.67 -4.99
C HIS A 161 3.26 0.49 -5.36
N PRO A 162 2.69 -0.71 -5.60
CA PRO A 162 3.39 -1.80 -6.26
C PRO A 162 3.45 -1.54 -7.78
N PHE A 163 3.80 -2.55 -8.59
CA PHE A 163 3.63 -2.43 -10.04
C PHE A 163 2.17 -2.19 -10.42
N VAL A 164 1.94 -1.31 -11.39
CA VAL A 164 0.61 -0.95 -11.87
C VAL A 164 0.47 -1.27 -13.34
N VAL A 165 -0.66 -1.84 -13.74
CA VAL A 165 -1.07 -2.00 -15.14
C VAL A 165 -2.31 -1.17 -15.36
N GLU A 166 -2.21 -0.18 -16.24
CA GLU A 166 -3.30 0.71 -16.60
C GLU A 166 -3.60 0.68 -18.10
N VAL A 167 -4.87 0.91 -18.44
CA VAL A 167 -5.34 1.06 -19.81
C VAL A 167 -6.07 2.40 -19.89
N PRO A 168 -5.39 3.47 -20.31
CA PRO A 168 -6.00 4.80 -20.40
C PRO A 168 -7.23 4.79 -21.31
N ASN A 169 -8.16 5.70 -21.04
CA ASN A 169 -9.42 5.84 -21.77
C ASN A 169 -10.30 4.58 -21.79
N SER A 170 -10.03 3.60 -20.91
CA SER A 170 -10.92 2.48 -20.65
C SER A 170 -11.74 2.72 -19.38
N ALA A 171 -12.89 2.05 -19.26
CA ALA A 171 -13.67 2.02 -18.02
C ALA A 171 -13.07 1.06 -16.97
N LEU A 172 -11.88 0.51 -17.22
CA LEU A 172 -11.29 -0.51 -16.38
C LEU A 172 -10.42 0.14 -15.29
N ALA A 173 -10.60 -0.27 -14.03
CA ALA A 173 -9.78 0.21 -12.92
C ALA A 173 -8.31 -0.23 -13.07
N PRO A 174 -7.32 0.53 -12.58
CA PRO A 174 -5.91 0.09 -12.55
C PRO A 174 -5.73 -1.25 -11.82
N ARG A 175 -4.80 -2.08 -12.30
CA ARG A 175 -4.46 -3.35 -11.67
C ARG A 175 -3.14 -3.20 -10.96
N PHE A 176 -3.09 -3.72 -9.75
CA PHE A 176 -1.93 -3.73 -8.90
C PHE A 176 -1.34 -5.14 -8.89
N LEU A 177 -0.03 -5.21 -9.09
CA LEU A 177 0.73 -6.45 -9.05
C LEU A 177 1.74 -6.36 -7.91
N GLY A 178 1.41 -7.02 -6.80
CA GLY A 178 2.28 -7.14 -5.64
C GLY A 178 3.11 -8.42 -5.68
N VAL A 179 4.38 -8.33 -5.29
CA VAL A 179 5.26 -9.48 -5.11
C VAL A 179 5.73 -9.48 -3.66
N VAL A 180 5.57 -10.59 -2.95
CA VAL A 180 6.01 -10.75 -1.56
C VAL A 180 6.99 -11.90 -1.46
N SER A 181 8.18 -11.65 -0.92
CA SER A 181 9.16 -12.69 -0.61
C SER A 181 8.83 -13.41 0.71
N ALA A 182 9.20 -14.67 0.82
CA ALA A 182 8.85 -15.52 1.97
C ALA A 182 9.51 -15.09 3.30
N ASP A 183 10.59 -14.32 3.23
CA ASP A 183 11.24 -13.71 4.39
C ASP A 183 10.53 -12.44 4.90
N SER A 184 9.53 -11.93 4.17
CA SER A 184 8.73 -10.80 4.63
C SER A 184 7.70 -11.24 5.67
N THR A 185 7.62 -10.53 6.80
CA THR A 185 6.66 -10.85 7.87
C THR A 185 5.30 -10.14 7.72
N ARG A 186 5.13 -9.31 6.67
CA ARG A 186 3.93 -8.50 6.46
C ARG A 186 2.74 -9.33 5.96
N ASP A 187 3.02 -10.39 5.24
CA ASP A 187 2.02 -11.26 4.63
C ASP A 187 2.46 -12.71 4.72
N GLN A 188 1.59 -13.56 5.24
CA GLN A 188 1.88 -14.98 5.48
C GLN A 188 0.87 -15.87 4.77
N ASP A 189 0.28 -15.40 3.66
CA ASP A 189 -0.68 -16.16 2.85
C ASP A 189 -0.05 -17.37 2.11
N PHE A 190 1.21 -17.70 2.40
CA PHE A 190 1.92 -18.82 1.82
C PHE A 190 1.28 -20.14 2.22
N GLN A 191 1.15 -21.05 1.25
CA GLN A 191 0.71 -22.43 1.45
C GLN A 191 1.90 -23.36 1.47
N THR A 192 1.80 -24.52 2.13
CA THR A 192 2.87 -25.52 2.20
C THR A 192 3.56 -25.71 0.85
N ALA A 193 4.89 -25.59 0.82
CA ALA A 193 5.65 -25.72 -0.41
C ALA A 193 5.44 -27.09 -1.09
N THR A 194 5.72 -27.13 -2.38
CA THR A 194 5.83 -28.37 -3.16
C THR A 194 6.86 -29.28 -2.50
N GLU A 195 6.62 -30.59 -2.51
CA GLU A 195 7.53 -31.56 -1.88
C GLU A 195 8.97 -31.38 -2.38
N GLY A 196 9.91 -31.26 -1.44
CA GLY A 196 11.33 -31.03 -1.74
C GLY A 196 11.69 -29.59 -2.16
N MET A 197 10.80 -28.62 -1.98
CA MET A 197 11.04 -27.20 -2.29
C MET A 197 10.75 -26.29 -1.09
N VAL A 198 11.14 -25.02 -1.21
CA VAL A 198 10.92 -23.98 -0.20
C VAL A 198 10.01 -22.89 -0.77
N GLN A 199 9.08 -22.40 0.06
CA GLN A 199 8.24 -21.24 -0.26
C GLN A 199 9.15 -20.04 -0.53
N THR A 200 9.02 -19.42 -1.70
CA THR A 200 9.96 -18.38 -2.12
C THR A 200 9.25 -17.05 -2.33
N VAL A 201 8.19 -17.03 -3.13
CA VAL A 201 7.47 -15.80 -3.47
C VAL A 201 5.96 -16.02 -3.55
N LEU A 202 5.18 -15.03 -3.10
CA LEU A 202 3.78 -14.83 -3.45
C LEU A 202 3.65 -13.71 -4.48
N VAL A 203 2.88 -13.95 -5.54
CA VAL A 203 2.48 -12.91 -6.49
C VAL A 203 0.98 -12.67 -6.34
N LYS A 204 0.59 -11.42 -6.18
CA LYS A 204 -0.79 -10.98 -5.96
C LYS A 204 -1.21 -10.04 -7.09
N PHE A 205 -2.37 -10.28 -7.66
CA PHE A 205 -2.92 -9.46 -8.74
C PHE A 205 -4.36 -9.07 -8.40
N GLY A 206 -4.65 -7.77 -8.40
CA GLY A 206 -5.94 -7.24 -7.97
C GLY A 206 -6.19 -5.83 -8.45
N SER A 207 -7.39 -5.32 -8.22
CA SER A 207 -7.77 -3.92 -8.38
C SER A 207 -8.47 -3.44 -7.10
N LYS A 208 -8.85 -2.15 -7.06
CA LYS A 208 -9.63 -1.61 -5.94
C LYS A 208 -10.95 -2.33 -5.66
N THR A 209 -11.55 -2.92 -6.70
CA THR A 209 -12.89 -3.52 -6.64
C THR A 209 -12.85 -5.04 -6.56
N GLN A 210 -11.73 -5.68 -6.94
CA GLN A 210 -11.66 -7.13 -7.03
C GLN A 210 -10.23 -7.65 -6.86
N PHE A 211 -10.07 -8.64 -5.98
CA PHE A 211 -8.87 -9.47 -5.95
C PHE A 211 -8.99 -10.58 -7.00
N TYR A 212 -8.02 -10.68 -7.92
CA TYR A 212 -8.14 -11.59 -9.06
C TYR A 212 -7.40 -12.90 -8.84
N GLN A 213 -6.13 -12.83 -8.42
CA GLN A 213 -5.25 -14.00 -8.38
C GLN A 213 -4.21 -13.88 -7.27
N ARG A 214 -3.89 -15.05 -6.69
CA ARG A 214 -2.72 -15.27 -5.84
C ARG A 214 -1.94 -16.45 -6.40
N LEU A 215 -0.68 -16.25 -6.70
CA LEU A 215 0.23 -17.28 -7.17
C LEU A 215 1.34 -17.49 -6.15
N GLN A 216 1.85 -18.71 -6.06
CA GLN A 216 3.01 -19.03 -5.25
C GLN A 216 4.10 -19.65 -6.12
N ILE A 217 5.32 -19.18 -5.89
CA ILE A 217 6.54 -19.74 -6.45
C ILE A 217 7.29 -20.46 -5.33
N ASP A 218 7.55 -21.74 -5.55
CA ASP A 218 8.42 -22.56 -4.73
C ASP A 218 9.71 -22.85 -5.50
N MET A 219 10.82 -23.00 -4.79
CA MET A 219 12.12 -23.25 -5.40
C MET A 219 12.91 -24.30 -4.63
N LYS A 220 13.65 -25.14 -5.34
CA LYS A 220 14.71 -25.96 -4.76
C LYS A 220 15.90 -25.09 -4.37
N VAL A 221 16.40 -25.25 -3.16
CA VAL A 221 17.58 -24.54 -2.66
C VAL A 221 18.71 -25.52 -2.40
N ALA A 222 19.95 -25.07 -2.61
CA ALA A 222 21.12 -25.83 -2.25
C ALA A 222 21.23 -25.97 -0.73
N ASP A 223 21.92 -27.03 -0.27
CA ASP A 223 22.10 -27.27 1.16
C ASP A 223 22.77 -26.07 1.85
N GLY A 224 22.12 -25.56 2.90
CA GLY A 224 22.60 -24.41 3.66
C GLY A 224 22.22 -23.04 3.08
N PHE A 225 21.47 -22.97 1.98
CA PHE A 225 20.99 -21.74 1.38
C PHE A 225 19.51 -21.48 1.67
N ALA A 226 19.14 -20.19 1.70
CA ALA A 226 17.76 -19.73 1.73
C ALA A 226 17.40 -19.10 0.38
N PRO A 227 16.14 -19.19 -0.07
CA PRO A 227 15.73 -18.57 -1.32
C PRO A 227 15.80 -17.05 -1.18
N SER A 228 16.35 -16.37 -2.19
CA SER A 228 16.44 -14.91 -2.24
C SER A 228 15.80 -14.38 -3.52
N VAL A 229 15.10 -13.25 -3.40
CA VAL A 229 14.57 -12.52 -4.56
C VAL A 229 15.60 -11.46 -4.96
N MET A 230 16.25 -11.67 -6.09
CA MET A 230 17.33 -10.81 -6.57
C MET A 230 16.79 -9.55 -7.26
N SER A 231 15.72 -9.70 -8.03
CA SER A 231 15.03 -8.58 -8.67
C SER A 231 13.62 -8.96 -9.08
N VAL A 232 12.76 -7.94 -9.16
CA VAL A 232 11.42 -8.04 -9.72
C VAL A 232 11.23 -6.86 -10.67
N ILE A 233 10.83 -7.14 -11.90
CA ILE A 233 10.69 -6.13 -12.95
C ILE A 233 9.38 -6.39 -13.70
N LEU A 234 8.57 -5.34 -13.90
CA LEU A 234 7.52 -5.34 -14.89
C LEU A 234 8.10 -4.84 -16.22
N GLU A 235 8.09 -5.68 -17.26
CA GLU A 235 8.69 -5.36 -18.55
C GLU A 235 7.72 -5.63 -19.71
N LYS A 236 8.05 -5.09 -20.89
CA LYS A 236 7.32 -5.38 -22.13
C LYS A 236 7.49 -6.85 -22.48
N ASN A 237 6.43 -7.49 -22.97
CA ASN A 237 6.46 -8.85 -23.46
C ASN A 237 6.74 -8.84 -24.99
N PRO A 238 7.96 -9.15 -25.43
CA PRO A 238 8.35 -9.06 -26.84
C PRO A 238 7.65 -10.09 -27.73
N ALA A 239 7.00 -11.11 -27.16
CA ALA A 239 6.23 -12.09 -27.92
C ALA A 239 4.86 -11.55 -28.37
N ILE A 240 4.41 -10.43 -27.81
CA ILE A 240 3.11 -9.82 -28.16
C ILE A 240 3.34 -8.68 -29.15
N PRO A 241 2.64 -8.67 -30.31
CA PRO A 241 2.66 -7.56 -31.25
C PRO A 241 2.30 -6.23 -30.57
N ASP A 242 2.92 -5.14 -31.01
CA ASP A 242 2.72 -3.78 -30.48
C ASP A 242 3.11 -3.57 -29.00
N SER A 243 3.74 -4.56 -28.35
CA SER A 243 4.25 -4.41 -26.97
C SER A 243 5.32 -3.32 -26.84
N ASP A 244 6.00 -2.99 -27.94
CA ASP A 244 6.96 -1.89 -28.03
C ASP A 244 6.32 -0.52 -27.77
N LYS A 245 5.01 -0.36 -28.01
CA LYS A 245 4.26 0.89 -27.77
C LYS A 245 3.82 1.11 -26.33
N ILE A 246 4.01 0.12 -25.46
CA ILE A 246 3.69 0.25 -24.03
C ILE A 246 4.68 1.22 -23.39
N GLU A 247 4.19 2.11 -22.53
CA GLU A 247 5.05 2.98 -21.74
C GLU A 247 5.20 2.38 -20.35
N ILE A 248 6.44 2.30 -19.84
CA ILE A 248 6.70 1.85 -18.47
C ILE A 248 7.51 2.95 -17.79
N ILE A 249 6.90 3.62 -16.82
CA ILE A 249 7.48 4.74 -16.07
C ILE A 249 7.19 4.49 -14.59
N ASP A 250 8.21 4.51 -13.74
CA ASP A 250 8.10 4.37 -12.29
C ASP A 250 7.19 3.21 -11.86
N ASP A 251 7.45 1.99 -12.36
CA ASP A 251 6.68 0.77 -12.05
C ASP A 251 5.22 0.76 -12.56
N VAL A 252 4.79 1.79 -13.30
CA VAL A 252 3.50 1.86 -14.00
C VAL A 252 3.67 1.46 -15.46
N ALA A 253 2.95 0.45 -15.91
CA ALA A 253 2.80 0.10 -17.31
C ALA A 253 1.48 0.62 -17.89
N THR A 254 1.61 1.52 -18.87
CA THR A 254 0.51 2.17 -19.56
C THR A 254 0.28 1.51 -20.93
N LEU A 255 -0.84 0.81 -21.05
CA LEU A 255 -1.25 0.11 -22.27
C LEU A 255 -2.21 1.02 -23.05
N TRP A 256 -1.66 1.74 -24.03
CA TRP A 256 -2.44 2.64 -24.87
C TRP A 256 -3.38 1.89 -25.80
N ASN A 257 -4.67 1.91 -25.49
CA ASN A 257 -5.67 1.43 -26.40
C ASN A 257 -6.17 2.56 -27.32
N VAL A 258 -5.83 2.50 -28.61
CA VAL A 258 -6.11 3.56 -29.59
C VAL A 258 -7.61 3.67 -29.91
N ASP A 259 -8.40 2.62 -29.64
CA ASP A 259 -9.83 2.58 -29.93
C ASP A 259 -10.74 2.88 -28.71
N GLY A 260 -10.17 3.12 -27.52
CA GLY A 260 -10.93 3.32 -26.28
C GLY A 260 -11.69 2.07 -25.81
N SER A 261 -11.37 0.89 -26.34
CA SER A 261 -12.03 -0.36 -25.95
C SER A 261 -11.73 -0.69 -24.49
N THR A 262 -12.81 -1.11 -23.81
CA THR A 262 -12.83 -1.52 -22.41
C THR A 262 -12.73 -3.04 -22.26
N ASP A 263 -12.39 -3.77 -23.32
CA ASP A 263 -12.38 -5.23 -23.30
C ASP A 263 -11.15 -5.74 -22.50
N PRO A 264 -11.33 -6.45 -21.37
CA PRO A 264 -10.21 -7.05 -20.64
C PRO A 264 -9.30 -7.92 -21.52
N LYS A 265 -9.80 -8.44 -22.65
CA LYS A 265 -9.02 -9.21 -23.62
C LYS A 265 -7.90 -8.41 -24.28
N VAL A 266 -7.95 -7.07 -24.26
CA VAL A 266 -6.88 -6.22 -24.79
C VAL A 266 -5.72 -6.04 -23.80
N ILE A 267 -5.87 -6.43 -22.54
CA ILE A 267 -4.81 -6.34 -21.53
C ILE A 267 -3.81 -7.47 -21.76
N GLN A 268 -2.75 -7.13 -22.50
CA GLN A 268 -1.61 -7.99 -22.79
C GLN A 268 -0.39 -7.15 -23.16
N GLY A 269 0.76 -7.79 -23.35
CA GLY A 269 1.97 -7.12 -23.82
C GLY A 269 2.93 -6.67 -22.71
N VAL A 270 2.60 -6.93 -21.45
CA VAL A 270 3.55 -6.86 -20.33
C VAL A 270 3.75 -8.24 -19.68
N GLN A 271 4.87 -8.41 -19.01
CA GLN A 271 5.21 -9.59 -18.24
C GLN A 271 5.95 -9.21 -16.97
N LEU A 272 5.67 -9.97 -15.91
CA LEU A 272 6.40 -9.89 -14.66
C LEU A 272 7.60 -10.82 -14.73
N LYS A 273 8.80 -10.30 -14.51
CA LYS A 273 10.03 -11.07 -14.40
C LYS A 273 10.53 -11.04 -12.96
N ILE A 274 10.69 -12.22 -12.38
CA ILE A 274 11.20 -12.41 -11.02
C ILE A 274 12.49 -13.23 -11.12
N VAL A 275 13.60 -12.68 -10.63
CA VAL A 275 14.88 -13.38 -10.57
C VAL A 275 15.10 -13.89 -9.15
N LEU A 276 15.27 -15.20 -9.03
CA LEU A 276 15.45 -15.92 -7.76
C LEU A 276 16.86 -16.53 -7.70
N ASN A 277 17.44 -16.61 -6.51
CA ASN A 277 18.69 -17.34 -6.29
C ASN A 277 18.56 -18.26 -5.07
N GLY A 278 18.98 -19.51 -5.25
CA GLY A 278 18.93 -20.58 -4.24
C GLY A 278 20.27 -21.21 -3.90
N GLY A 279 21.39 -20.56 -4.25
CA GLY A 279 22.75 -21.05 -3.98
C GLY A 279 23.47 -21.74 -5.15
N GLU A 280 22.80 -21.94 -6.29
CA GLU A 280 23.42 -22.50 -7.51
C GLU A 280 23.58 -21.41 -8.58
N ASP A 281 22.48 -21.01 -9.20
CA ASP A 281 22.39 -20.03 -10.27
C ASP A 281 21.13 -19.15 -10.15
N ASP A 282 21.12 -18.04 -10.90
CA ASP A 282 19.97 -17.14 -10.99
C ASP A 282 18.88 -17.74 -11.88
N LYS A 283 17.68 -17.88 -11.33
CA LYS A 283 16.51 -18.47 -11.97
C LYS A 283 15.47 -17.40 -12.26
N ALA A 284 15.23 -17.11 -13.53
CA ALA A 284 14.23 -16.13 -13.96
C ALA A 284 12.88 -16.79 -14.22
N VAL A 285 11.87 -16.45 -13.42
CA VAL A 285 10.46 -16.78 -13.67
C VAL A 285 9.82 -15.61 -14.41
N ILE A 286 9.20 -15.88 -15.56
CA ILE A 286 8.53 -14.85 -16.37
C ILE A 286 7.05 -15.21 -16.45
N ILE A 287 6.18 -14.31 -15.98
CA ILE A 287 4.73 -14.51 -15.93
C ILE A 287 4.06 -13.41 -16.77
N PRO A 288 3.59 -13.73 -17.98
CA PRO A 288 2.94 -12.75 -18.83
C PRO A 288 1.55 -12.38 -18.30
N VAL A 289 1.17 -11.11 -18.47
CA VAL A 289 -0.21 -10.66 -18.29
C VAL A 289 -0.95 -10.86 -19.61
N ILE A 290 -2.00 -11.68 -19.59
CA ILE A 290 -2.83 -12.03 -20.75
C ILE A 290 -4.29 -11.99 -20.32
N GLN A 291 -5.14 -11.29 -21.08
CA GLN A 291 -6.57 -11.15 -20.81
C GLN A 291 -6.86 -10.70 -19.36
N ASP A 292 -6.11 -9.69 -18.90
CA ASP A 292 -6.23 -9.13 -17.55
C ASP A 292 -5.91 -10.13 -16.42
N ARG A 293 -5.08 -11.15 -16.68
CA ARG A 293 -4.68 -12.15 -15.71
C ARG A 293 -3.21 -12.51 -15.87
N LEU A 294 -2.58 -12.93 -14.78
CA LEU A 294 -1.28 -13.60 -14.81
C LEU A 294 -1.47 -15.01 -15.38
N SER A 295 -0.83 -15.29 -16.52
CA SER A 295 -0.96 -16.55 -17.24
C SER A 295 0.08 -17.57 -16.79
N LEU A 296 -0.38 -18.64 -16.15
CA LEU A 296 0.49 -19.76 -15.73
C LEU A 296 0.85 -20.66 -16.91
N GLU A 297 -0.08 -20.82 -17.86
CA GLU A 297 0.11 -21.67 -19.03
C GLU A 297 1.19 -21.13 -19.97
N GLN A 298 1.36 -19.80 -20.01
CA GLN A 298 2.36 -19.12 -20.83
C GLN A 298 3.56 -18.64 -19.99
N ALA A 299 3.64 -19.01 -18.71
CA ALA A 299 4.77 -18.64 -17.88
C ALA A 299 6.03 -19.41 -18.31
N THR A 300 7.17 -18.73 -18.29
CA THR A 300 8.48 -19.39 -18.40
C THR A 300 8.96 -19.74 -17.01
N ILE A 301 9.10 -21.04 -16.74
CA ILE A 301 9.48 -21.58 -15.43
C ILE A 301 10.80 -22.35 -15.60
N PRO A 302 11.91 -21.92 -14.95
CA PRO A 302 13.19 -22.60 -15.04
C PRO A 302 13.19 -23.90 -14.21
N GLU A 303 14.18 -24.77 -14.47
CA GLU A 303 14.30 -26.04 -13.74
C GLU A 303 14.49 -25.81 -12.23
N GLY A 304 13.80 -26.62 -11.43
CA GLY A 304 13.86 -26.53 -9.97
C GLY A 304 13.02 -25.41 -9.36
N VAL A 305 12.18 -24.74 -10.17
CA VAL A 305 11.14 -23.82 -9.71
C VAL A 305 9.76 -24.42 -10.01
N ASN A 306 8.80 -24.21 -9.11
CA ASN A 306 7.39 -24.51 -9.34
C ASN A 306 6.55 -23.24 -9.17
N LEU A 307 5.63 -23.00 -10.10
CA LEU A 307 4.65 -21.91 -10.04
C LEU A 307 3.25 -22.51 -10.00
N ARG A 308 2.43 -22.08 -9.04
CA ARG A 308 1.04 -22.53 -8.91
C ARG A 308 0.10 -21.43 -8.48
N ALA A 309 -1.17 -21.57 -8.85
CA ALA A 309 -2.22 -20.74 -8.30
C ALA A 309 -2.61 -21.23 -6.89
N LEU A 310 -2.92 -20.28 -6.01
CA LEU A 310 -3.49 -20.54 -4.69
C LEU A 310 -4.98 -20.19 -4.70
N PRO A 311 -5.79 -20.81 -3.82
CA PRO A 311 -7.15 -20.36 -3.58
C PRO A 311 -7.16 -18.91 -3.07
N LEU A 312 -8.21 -18.17 -3.45
CA LEU A 312 -8.46 -16.80 -3.00
C LEU A 312 -8.94 -16.78 -1.54
#